data_AF-A0A2Z7AHL5-F1
#
_entry.id   AF-A0A2Z7AHL5-F1
#
_cell.length_a   1.000
_cell.length_b   1.000
_cell.length_c   1.000
_cell.angle_alpha   90.00
_cell.angle_beta   90.00
_cell.angle_gamma   90.00
#
_symmetry.space_group_name_H-M   'P 1'
#
loop_
_entity.id
_entity.type
_entity.pdbx_description
1 polymer ?
#
loop_
_entity_poly.entity_id
_entity_poly.type
_entity_poly.pdbx_seq_one_letter_code
_entity_poly.pdbx_strand_id
1 'polypeptide(L)'
;MVSNRDVARVRSATNSKAMGLFAAQFAVAMVWGGEVIKRLTPARGELHSTVLRRGDGEPHRALEAQLAAEKATRAAENEARTTEKRVMQADLDALLVKKTSVKVELEETKARSEEEIGRMKSEAANAWDLGKEEFLKSSEFEDLCAKKSLAYFKTGFASCVAQFRANGYSEEEHPAPFLSVARALEELPEEDEEAEDDADEGALGDDATPPSSPKQ
;
A
#
# COMPACT_ATOMS: atom_id res chain seq x y z
N MET A 1 -85.89 6.56 26.30
CA MET A 1 -86.49 6.66 27.64
C MET A 1 -87.89 7.23 27.47
N VAL A 2 -88.95 6.43 27.66
CA VAL A 2 -90.33 6.94 27.59
C VAL A 2 -90.57 7.86 28.79
N SER A 3 -91.05 9.07 28.53
CA SER A 3 -91.23 10.08 29.56
C SER A 3 -92.41 9.72 30.46
N ASN A 4 -92.25 9.82 31.79
CA ASN A 4 -93.24 9.44 32.81
C ASN A 4 -94.62 10.10 32.61
N ARG A 5 -94.67 11.20 31.86
CA ARG A 5 -95.88 11.96 31.52
C ARG A 5 -96.84 11.19 30.62
N ASP A 6 -96.34 10.34 29.71
CA ASP A 6 -97.19 9.60 28.77
C ASP A 6 -97.80 8.36 29.43
N VAL A 7 -97.05 7.72 30.34
CA VAL A 7 -97.50 6.54 31.09
C VAL A 7 -98.65 6.89 32.05
N ALA A 8 -98.56 8.03 32.75
CA ALA A 8 -99.62 8.50 33.63
C ALA A 8 -100.93 8.83 32.89
N ARG A 9 -100.82 9.42 31.69
CA ARG A 9 -101.96 9.79 30.83
C ARG A 9 -102.68 8.57 30.24
N VAL A 10 -101.96 7.47 29.99
CA VAL A 10 -102.55 6.19 29.54
C VAL A 10 -103.31 5.50 30.68
N ARG A 11 -102.82 5.57 31.93
CA ARG A 11 -103.43 4.90 33.09
C ARG A 11 -104.80 5.47 33.50
N SER A 12 -105.04 6.75 33.25
CA SER A 12 -106.32 7.43 33.55
C SER A 12 -107.32 7.41 32.40
N ALA A 13 -106.96 6.81 31.26
CA ALA A 13 -107.80 6.77 30.07
C ALA A 13 -108.70 5.52 30.08
N THR A 14 -110.00 5.68 29.81
CA THR A 14 -110.87 4.54 29.46
C THR A 14 -110.26 3.78 28.27
N ASN A 15 -110.39 2.45 28.25
CA ASN A 15 -109.68 1.54 27.33
C ASN A 15 -109.63 2.03 25.85
N SER A 16 -110.71 2.65 25.37
CA SER A 16 -110.80 3.26 24.04
C SER A 16 -109.83 4.43 23.76
N LYS A 17 -109.55 5.29 24.75
CA LYS A 17 -108.63 6.43 24.62
C LYS A 17 -107.16 6.01 24.66
N ALA A 18 -106.83 4.99 25.45
CA ALA A 18 -105.49 4.40 25.48
C ALA A 18 -105.14 3.75 24.13
N MET A 19 -106.09 3.00 23.56
CA MET A 19 -105.95 2.45 22.20
C MET A 19 -105.81 3.55 21.14
N GLY A 20 -106.53 4.66 21.28
CA GLY A 20 -106.43 5.81 20.35
C GLY A 20 -105.05 6.49 20.38
N LEU A 21 -104.44 6.66 21.56
CA LEU A 21 -103.09 7.22 21.69
C LEU A 21 -102.03 6.27 21.13
N PHE A 22 -102.16 4.97 21.37
CA PHE A 22 -101.26 3.97 20.80
C PHE A 22 -101.38 3.94 19.28
N ALA A 23 -102.60 4.00 18.73
CA ALA A 23 -102.83 4.09 17.29
C ALA A 23 -102.20 5.34 16.67
N ALA A 24 -102.30 6.50 17.33
CA ALA A 24 -101.68 7.74 16.87
C ALA A 24 -100.15 7.69 16.91
N GLN A 25 -99.56 7.17 17.99
CA GLN A 25 -98.11 7.04 18.10
C GLN A 25 -97.55 5.99 17.13
N PHE A 26 -98.28 4.90 16.92
CA PHE A 26 -97.98 3.90 15.89
C PHE A 26 -98.04 4.52 14.49
N ALA A 27 -99.03 5.35 14.19
CA ALA A 27 -99.11 6.06 12.90
C ALA A 27 -97.93 7.02 12.69
N VAL A 28 -97.51 7.77 13.71
CA VAL A 28 -96.33 8.67 13.63
C VAL A 28 -95.04 7.87 13.44
N ALA A 29 -94.87 6.75 14.15
CA ALA A 29 -93.73 5.85 13.98
C ALA A 29 -93.69 5.21 12.60
N MET A 30 -94.85 4.84 12.04
CA MET A 30 -94.96 4.31 10.67
C MET A 30 -94.62 5.37 9.62
N VAL A 31 -95.01 6.64 9.81
CA VAL A 31 -94.66 7.75 8.91
C VAL A 31 -93.16 8.05 8.94
N TRP A 32 -92.57 8.12 10.13
CA TRP A 32 -91.13 8.40 10.28
C TRP A 32 -90.25 7.22 9.86
N GLY A 33 -90.68 5.99 10.17
CA GLY A 33 -90.04 4.77 9.68
C GLY A 33 -90.08 4.69 8.15
N GLY A 34 -91.21 5.05 7.54
CA GLY A 34 -91.35 5.14 6.09
C GLY A 34 -90.43 6.18 5.46
N GLU A 35 -90.26 7.36 6.07
CA GLU A 35 -89.36 8.41 5.57
C GLU A 35 -87.87 8.05 5.70
N VAL A 36 -87.47 7.44 6.82
CA VAL A 36 -86.09 6.93 7.00
C VAL A 36 -85.80 5.82 5.98
N ILE A 37 -86.74 4.91 5.74
CA ILE A 37 -86.60 3.87 4.71
C ILE A 37 -86.52 4.49 3.30
N LYS A 38 -87.33 5.51 3.00
CA LYS A 38 -87.30 6.23 1.71
C LYS A 38 -85.98 6.95 1.46
N ARG A 39 -85.28 7.44 2.49
CA ARG A 39 -83.96 8.08 2.35
C ARG A 39 -82.80 7.09 2.38
N LEU A 40 -82.92 6.04 3.18
CA LEU A 40 -81.89 5.01 3.29
C LEU A 40 -81.81 4.15 2.04
N THR A 41 -82.94 3.89 1.36
CA THR A 41 -82.98 3.03 0.18
C THR A 41 -82.17 3.62 -1.01
N PRO A 42 -82.32 4.90 -1.38
CA PRO A 42 -81.46 5.56 -2.37
C PRO A 42 -79.99 5.63 -1.93
N ALA A 43 -79.70 6.08 -0.70
CA ALA A 43 -78.34 6.23 -0.22
C ALA A 43 -77.58 4.88 -0.14
N ARG A 44 -78.28 3.80 0.23
CA ARG A 44 -77.75 2.43 0.19
C ARG A 44 -77.55 1.95 -1.25
N GLY A 45 -78.45 2.30 -2.16
CA GLY A 45 -78.29 2.06 -3.60
C GLY A 45 -77.07 2.77 -4.17
N GLU A 46 -76.83 4.03 -3.78
CA GLU A 46 -75.68 4.84 -4.20
C GLU A 46 -74.37 4.30 -3.66
N LEU A 47 -74.29 3.96 -2.36
CA LEU A 47 -73.11 3.32 -1.79
C LEU A 47 -72.84 1.95 -2.42
N HIS A 48 -73.88 1.14 -2.63
CA HIS A 48 -73.72 -0.15 -3.31
C HIS A 48 -73.30 0.03 -4.78
N SER A 49 -73.82 1.04 -5.48
CA SER A 49 -73.43 1.33 -6.86
C SER A 49 -72.00 1.87 -6.98
N THR A 50 -71.53 2.67 -6.03
CA THR A 50 -70.16 3.20 -6.01
C THR A 50 -69.15 2.15 -5.59
N VAL A 51 -69.53 1.23 -4.69
CA VAL A 51 -68.74 0.05 -4.35
C VAL A 51 -68.72 -0.95 -5.51
N LEU A 52 -69.84 -1.18 -6.19
CA LEU A 52 -69.88 -2.00 -7.40
C LEU A 52 -69.02 -1.41 -8.51
N ARG A 53 -69.14 -0.10 -8.80
CA ARG A 53 -68.32 0.64 -9.79
C ARG A 53 -66.84 0.71 -9.43
N ARG A 54 -66.50 0.72 -8.13
CA ARG A 54 -65.10 0.62 -7.66
C ARG A 54 -64.60 -0.83 -7.70
N GLY A 55 -65.52 -1.80 -7.66
CA GLY A 55 -65.28 -3.23 -7.79
C GLY A 55 -65.00 -3.69 -9.23
N ASP A 56 -65.10 -2.78 -10.20
CA ASP A 56 -64.57 -2.95 -11.55
C ASP A 56 -63.05 -3.12 -11.44
N GLY A 57 -62.57 -4.34 -11.24
CA GLY A 57 -61.19 -4.66 -10.83
C GLY A 57 -60.07 -4.34 -11.83
N GLU A 58 -60.34 -3.64 -12.92
CA GLU A 58 -59.36 -3.33 -13.97
C GLU A 58 -58.20 -2.42 -13.50
N PRO A 59 -58.42 -1.23 -12.91
CA PRO A 59 -57.33 -0.40 -12.37
C PRO A 59 -56.59 -1.07 -11.20
N HIS A 60 -57.28 -1.87 -10.38
CA HIS A 60 -56.64 -2.61 -9.28
C HIS A 60 -55.74 -3.73 -9.83
N ARG A 61 -56.25 -4.53 -10.78
CA ARG A 61 -55.51 -5.59 -11.47
C ARG A 61 -54.31 -5.03 -12.23
N ALA A 62 -54.43 -3.85 -12.83
CA ALA A 62 -53.33 -3.16 -13.50
C ALA A 62 -52.23 -2.75 -12.51
N LEU A 63 -52.59 -2.21 -11.34
CA LEU A 63 -51.62 -1.87 -10.28
C LEU A 63 -50.97 -3.12 -9.68
N GLU A 64 -51.72 -4.20 -9.48
CA GLU A 64 -51.16 -5.49 -9.04
C GLU A 64 -50.20 -6.07 -10.07
N ALA A 65 -50.52 -5.97 -11.37
CA ALA A 65 -49.65 -6.39 -12.45
C ALA A 65 -48.37 -5.53 -12.52
N GLN A 66 -48.47 -4.21 -12.33
CA GLN A 66 -47.31 -3.31 -12.25
C GLN A 66 -46.42 -3.65 -11.04
N LEU A 67 -47.02 -3.89 -9.87
CA LEU A 67 -46.29 -4.29 -8.67
C LEU A 67 -45.62 -5.66 -8.85
N ALA A 68 -46.29 -6.61 -9.49
CA ALA A 68 -45.70 -7.91 -9.81
C ALA A 68 -44.53 -7.78 -10.79
N ALA A 69 -44.66 -6.93 -11.82
CA ALA A 69 -43.59 -6.64 -12.76
C ALA A 69 -42.39 -5.96 -12.09
N GLU A 70 -42.62 -4.95 -11.23
CA GLU A 70 -41.55 -4.28 -10.48
C GLU A 70 -40.85 -5.23 -9.49
N LYS A 71 -41.60 -6.11 -8.83
CA LYS A 71 -41.01 -7.14 -7.97
C LYS A 71 -40.16 -8.13 -8.77
N ALA A 72 -40.60 -8.50 -9.97
CA ALA A 72 -39.84 -9.37 -10.85
C ALA A 72 -38.55 -8.71 -11.36
N THR A 73 -38.61 -7.43 -11.77
CA THR A 73 -37.40 -6.69 -12.20
C THR A 73 -36.44 -6.49 -11.04
N ARG A 74 -36.94 -6.14 -9.85
CA ARG A 74 -36.14 -6.00 -8.63
C ARG A 74 -35.51 -7.33 -8.20
N ALA A 75 -36.21 -8.45 -8.36
CA ALA A 75 -35.65 -9.77 -8.08
C ALA A 75 -34.48 -10.06 -9.05
N ALA A 76 -34.69 -9.84 -10.36
CA ALA A 76 -33.65 -10.02 -11.37
C ALA A 76 -32.44 -9.10 -11.15
N GLU A 77 -32.64 -7.83 -10.77
CA GLU A 77 -31.56 -6.90 -10.44
C GLU A 77 -30.75 -7.36 -9.22
N ASN A 78 -31.42 -7.83 -8.16
CA ASN A 78 -30.72 -8.34 -6.98
C ASN A 78 -29.92 -9.60 -7.30
N GLU A 79 -30.46 -10.50 -8.12
CA GLU A 79 -29.72 -11.67 -8.60
C GLU A 79 -28.48 -11.25 -9.40
N ALA A 80 -28.62 -10.34 -10.36
CA ALA A 80 -27.49 -9.79 -11.12
C ALA A 80 -26.45 -9.08 -10.23
N ARG A 81 -26.90 -8.34 -9.22
CA ARG A 81 -25.99 -7.71 -8.24
C ARG A 81 -25.25 -8.73 -7.39
N THR A 82 -25.91 -9.85 -7.04
CA THR A 82 -25.25 -10.92 -6.29
C THR A 82 -24.21 -11.65 -7.13
N THR A 83 -24.47 -11.86 -8.41
CA THR A 83 -23.48 -12.46 -9.33
C THR A 83 -22.31 -11.51 -9.54
N GLU A 84 -22.56 -10.22 -9.78
CA GLU A 84 -21.51 -9.20 -9.90
C GLU A 84 -20.63 -9.13 -8.65
N LYS A 85 -21.23 -9.11 -7.45
CA LYS A 85 -20.47 -9.13 -6.19
C LYS A 85 -19.59 -10.37 -6.07
N ARG A 86 -20.07 -11.54 -6.51
CA ARG A 86 -19.27 -12.78 -6.49
C ARG A 86 -18.11 -12.70 -7.47
N VAL A 87 -18.32 -12.15 -8.67
CA VAL A 87 -17.25 -11.95 -9.67
C VAL A 87 -16.19 -10.99 -9.12
N MET A 88 -16.60 -9.83 -8.60
CA MET A 88 -15.67 -8.86 -8.00
C MET A 88 -14.89 -9.45 -6.83
N GLN A 89 -15.53 -10.29 -6.00
CA GLN A 89 -14.84 -10.98 -4.92
C GLN A 89 -13.79 -11.96 -5.45
N ALA A 90 -14.14 -12.75 -6.47
CA ALA A 90 -13.20 -13.67 -7.10
C ALA A 90 -12.01 -12.93 -7.77
N ASP A 91 -12.25 -11.78 -8.38
CA ASP A 91 -11.21 -10.93 -8.97
C ASP A 91 -10.28 -10.36 -7.91
N LEU A 92 -10.81 -9.90 -6.76
CA LEU A 92 -10.01 -9.44 -5.63
C LEU A 92 -9.13 -10.57 -5.07
N ASP A 93 -9.70 -11.76 -4.87
CA ASP A 93 -8.95 -12.92 -4.38
C ASP A 93 -7.85 -13.33 -5.38
N ALA A 94 -8.14 -13.33 -6.68
CA ALA A 94 -7.17 -13.59 -7.73
C ALA A 94 -6.05 -12.53 -7.77
N LEU A 95 -6.38 -11.24 -7.58
CA LEU A 95 -5.39 -10.17 -7.49
C LEU A 95 -4.53 -10.27 -6.23
N LEU A 96 -5.09 -10.69 -5.10
CA LEU A 96 -4.32 -10.93 -3.87
C LEU A 96 -3.32 -12.06 -4.07
N VAL A 97 -3.71 -13.16 -4.70
CA VAL A 97 -2.79 -14.26 -5.05
C VAL A 97 -1.67 -13.77 -5.97
N LYS A 98 -2.00 -13.00 -7.01
CA LYS A 98 -1.00 -12.41 -7.92
C LYS A 98 -0.05 -11.46 -7.18
N LYS A 99 -0.58 -10.59 -6.32
CA LYS A 99 0.22 -9.67 -5.50
C LYS A 99 1.18 -10.43 -4.60
N THR A 100 0.74 -11.52 -3.97
CA THR A 100 1.62 -12.35 -3.14
C THR A 100 2.69 -13.06 -3.97
N SER A 101 2.35 -13.56 -5.16
CA SER A 101 3.31 -14.19 -6.08
C SER A 101 4.40 -13.21 -6.49
N VAL A 102 4.01 -12.02 -6.98
CA VAL A 102 4.96 -10.97 -7.39
C VAL A 102 5.83 -10.52 -6.23
N LYS A 103 5.25 -10.42 -5.01
CA LYS A 103 6.04 -10.07 -3.82
C LYS A 103 7.11 -11.12 -3.51
N VAL A 104 6.79 -12.41 -3.62
CA VAL A 104 7.76 -13.49 -3.41
C VAL A 104 8.86 -13.46 -4.45
N GLU A 105 8.53 -13.31 -5.73
CA GLU A 105 9.51 -13.19 -6.82
C GLU A 105 10.43 -11.97 -6.63
N LEU A 106 9.90 -10.85 -6.14
CA LEU A 106 10.69 -9.66 -5.82
C LEU A 106 11.69 -9.92 -4.70
N GLU A 107 11.28 -10.55 -3.60
CA GLU A 107 12.19 -10.86 -2.49
C GLU A 107 13.24 -11.90 -2.92
N GLU A 108 12.87 -12.88 -3.76
CA GLU A 108 13.81 -13.88 -4.29
C GLU A 108 14.87 -13.25 -5.21
N THR A 109 14.45 -12.37 -6.12
CA THR A 109 15.38 -11.65 -7.02
C THR A 109 16.28 -10.68 -6.26
N LYS A 110 15.75 -10.05 -5.19
CA LYS A 110 16.54 -9.22 -4.28
C LYS A 110 17.57 -10.06 -3.50
N ALA A 111 17.17 -11.20 -2.93
CA ALA A 111 18.10 -12.07 -2.21
C ALA A 111 19.22 -12.59 -3.12
N ARG A 112 18.88 -12.98 -4.36
CA ARG A 112 19.87 -13.39 -5.37
C ARG A 112 20.86 -12.27 -5.71
N SER A 113 20.39 -11.03 -5.87
CA SER A 113 21.28 -9.92 -6.20
C SER A 113 22.19 -9.53 -5.03
N GLU A 114 21.70 -9.60 -3.79
CA GLU A 114 22.52 -9.39 -2.59
C GLU A 114 23.62 -10.47 -2.45
N GLU A 115 23.28 -11.74 -2.70
CA GLU A 115 24.25 -12.84 -2.72
C GLU A 115 25.31 -12.65 -3.82
N GLU A 116 24.88 -12.28 -5.03
CA GLU A 116 25.76 -11.99 -6.17
C GLU A 116 26.76 -10.87 -5.85
N ILE A 117 26.27 -9.76 -5.28
CA ILE A 117 27.11 -8.62 -4.87
C ILE A 117 28.12 -9.08 -3.81
N GLY A 118 27.70 -9.90 -2.84
CA GLY A 118 28.59 -10.47 -1.83
C GLY A 118 29.70 -11.32 -2.45
N ARG A 119 29.33 -12.20 -3.39
CA ARG A 119 30.29 -13.05 -4.10
C ARG A 119 31.28 -12.23 -4.91
N MET A 120 30.81 -11.28 -5.72
CA MET A 120 31.67 -10.41 -6.53
C MET A 120 32.63 -9.58 -5.69
N LYS A 121 32.19 -9.06 -4.52
CA LYS A 121 33.07 -8.35 -3.59
C LYS A 121 34.18 -9.25 -3.06
N SER A 122 33.85 -10.49 -2.70
CA SER A 122 34.85 -11.45 -2.23
C SER A 122 35.84 -11.87 -3.32
N GLU A 123 35.36 -12.03 -4.55
CA GLU A 123 36.19 -12.34 -5.72
C GLU A 123 37.13 -11.17 -6.06
N ALA A 124 36.63 -9.94 -6.03
CA ALA A 124 37.45 -8.74 -6.23
C ALA A 124 38.54 -8.60 -5.16
N ALA A 125 38.21 -8.86 -3.89
CA ALA A 125 39.20 -8.84 -2.81
C ALA A 125 40.26 -9.93 -3.00
N ASN A 126 39.85 -11.15 -3.37
CA ASN A 126 40.77 -12.25 -3.63
C ASN A 126 41.69 -11.97 -4.84
N ALA A 127 41.14 -11.46 -5.94
CA ALA A 127 41.91 -11.09 -7.12
C ALA A 127 42.91 -9.97 -6.84
N TRP A 128 42.53 -8.98 -6.03
CA TRP A 128 43.43 -7.92 -5.57
C TRP A 128 44.60 -8.48 -4.75
N ASP A 129 44.32 -9.35 -3.78
CA ASP A 129 45.36 -9.95 -2.95
C ASP A 129 46.29 -10.86 -3.76
N LEU A 130 45.74 -11.64 -4.70
CA LEU A 130 46.52 -12.46 -5.61
C LEU A 130 47.42 -11.60 -6.51
N GLY A 131 46.87 -10.56 -7.14
CA GLY A 131 47.64 -9.65 -7.99
C GLY A 131 48.75 -8.93 -7.23
N LYS A 132 48.50 -8.56 -5.97
CA LYS A 132 49.52 -7.98 -5.08
C LYS A 132 50.63 -8.98 -4.75
N GLU A 133 50.28 -10.23 -4.44
CA GLU A 133 51.26 -11.28 -4.18
C GLU A 133 52.08 -11.62 -5.42
N GLU A 134 51.46 -11.65 -6.60
CA GLU A 134 52.14 -11.83 -7.89
C GLU A 134 53.08 -10.67 -8.20
N PHE A 135 52.64 -9.42 -7.99
CA PHE A 135 53.49 -8.23 -8.17
C PHE A 135 54.71 -8.26 -7.24
N LEU A 136 54.52 -8.56 -5.95
CA LEU A 136 55.62 -8.66 -4.98
C LEU A 136 56.62 -9.78 -5.30
N LYS A 137 56.20 -10.79 -6.06
CA LYS A 137 57.07 -11.88 -6.54
C LYS A 137 57.60 -11.64 -7.96
N SER A 138 57.24 -10.53 -8.59
CA SER A 138 57.66 -10.21 -9.95
C SER A 138 59.12 -9.73 -9.98
N SER A 139 59.81 -9.97 -11.09
CA SER A 139 61.15 -9.42 -11.29
C SER A 139 61.10 -7.89 -11.39
N GLU A 140 60.01 -7.30 -11.89
CA GLU A 140 59.85 -5.84 -11.96
C GLU A 140 59.91 -5.21 -10.57
N PHE A 141 59.28 -5.83 -9.57
CA PHE A 141 59.37 -5.38 -8.18
C PHE A 141 60.78 -5.55 -7.61
N GLU A 142 61.46 -6.67 -7.89
CA GLU A 142 62.85 -6.89 -7.47
C GLU A 142 63.82 -5.91 -8.13
N ASP A 143 63.66 -5.64 -9.42
CA ASP A 143 64.46 -4.67 -10.19
C ASP A 143 64.25 -3.26 -9.62
N LEU A 144 63.00 -2.89 -9.30
CA LEU A 144 62.68 -1.62 -8.64
C LEU A 144 63.33 -1.53 -7.25
N CYS A 145 63.26 -2.60 -6.45
CA CYS A 145 63.94 -2.68 -5.15
C CYS A 145 65.46 -2.56 -5.28
N ALA A 146 66.06 -3.26 -6.25
CA ALA A 146 67.49 -3.20 -6.53
C ALA A 146 67.91 -1.78 -6.95
N LYS A 147 67.16 -1.14 -7.85
CA LYS A 147 67.39 0.24 -8.29
C LYS A 147 67.31 1.23 -7.13
N LYS A 148 66.23 1.19 -6.34
CA LYS A 148 66.05 2.10 -5.20
C LYS A 148 67.11 1.85 -4.12
N SER A 149 67.41 0.59 -3.78
CA SER A 149 68.44 0.27 -2.78
C SER A 149 69.85 0.70 -3.23
N LEU A 150 70.17 0.58 -4.52
CA LEU A 150 71.43 1.10 -5.09
C LEU A 150 71.50 2.63 -5.00
N ALA A 151 70.41 3.34 -5.30
CA ALA A 151 70.37 4.80 -5.18
C ALA A 151 70.58 5.27 -3.73
N TYR A 152 69.91 4.62 -2.76
CA TYR A 152 70.12 4.87 -1.34
C TYR A 152 71.57 4.56 -0.92
N PHE A 153 72.12 3.43 -1.36
CA PHE A 153 73.49 3.04 -1.05
C PHE A 153 74.52 4.01 -1.62
N LYS A 154 74.40 4.40 -2.90
CA LYS A 154 75.27 5.41 -3.55
C LYS A 154 75.28 6.71 -2.76
N THR A 155 74.09 7.22 -2.41
CA THR A 155 73.93 8.47 -1.66
C THR A 155 74.53 8.39 -0.25
N GLY A 156 74.20 7.34 0.51
CA GLY A 156 74.73 7.14 1.86
C GLY A 156 76.24 6.90 1.90
N PHE A 157 76.75 6.13 0.93
CA PHE A 157 78.18 5.86 0.80
C PHE A 157 78.97 7.14 0.49
N ALA A 158 78.48 7.96 -0.46
CA ALA A 158 79.11 9.24 -0.79
C ALA A 158 79.15 10.19 0.43
N SER A 159 78.08 10.24 1.23
CA SER A 159 78.03 11.02 2.47
C SER A 159 79.07 10.53 3.49
N CYS A 160 79.18 9.22 3.68
CA CYS A 160 80.16 8.61 4.58
C CYS A 160 81.61 8.92 4.15
N VAL A 161 81.90 8.80 2.84
CA VAL A 161 83.22 9.17 2.27
C VAL A 161 83.53 10.64 2.50
N ALA A 162 82.56 11.55 2.29
CA ALA A 162 82.74 12.96 2.55
C ALA A 162 83.09 13.24 4.03
N GLN A 163 82.48 12.52 4.96
CA GLN A 163 82.77 12.65 6.39
C GLN A 163 84.18 12.18 6.74
N PHE A 164 84.65 11.05 6.19
CA PHE A 164 86.02 10.59 6.40
C PHE A 164 87.04 11.62 5.90
N ARG A 165 86.83 12.16 4.69
CA ARG A 165 87.70 13.19 4.12
C ARG A 165 87.72 14.46 4.98
N ALA A 166 86.58 14.87 5.55
CA ALA A 166 86.51 16.00 6.48
C ALA A 166 87.31 15.77 7.78
N ASN A 167 87.48 14.52 8.21
CA ASN A 167 88.27 14.14 9.37
C ASN A 167 89.76 13.92 9.09
N GLY A 168 90.24 14.28 7.89
CA GLY A 168 91.65 14.18 7.50
C GLY A 168 92.06 12.82 6.92
N TYR A 169 91.10 11.96 6.58
CA TYR A 169 91.38 10.71 5.86
C TYR A 169 91.91 10.99 4.45
N SER A 170 93.09 10.47 4.12
CA SER A 170 93.64 10.43 2.77
C SER A 170 93.54 9.03 2.17
N GLU A 171 93.24 8.96 0.87
CA GLU A 171 93.05 7.70 0.15
C GLU A 171 94.33 6.86 0.05
N GLU A 172 95.51 7.47 0.24
CA GLU A 172 96.80 6.80 0.30
C GLU A 172 97.02 5.95 1.58
N GLU A 173 96.31 6.21 2.69
CA GLU A 173 96.72 5.69 4.00
C GLU A 173 96.29 4.23 4.26
N HIS A 174 95.15 3.74 3.76
CA HIS A 174 94.75 2.30 3.80
C HIS A 174 93.61 1.94 2.80
N PRO A 175 93.23 0.65 2.71
CA PRO A 175 93.49 -0.30 1.63
C PRO A 175 92.52 -0.20 0.42
N ALA A 176 93.00 -0.69 -0.73
CA ALA A 176 92.33 -0.79 -2.04
C ALA A 176 90.80 -1.08 -2.09
N PRO A 177 90.17 -1.89 -1.22
CA PRO A 177 88.74 -2.20 -1.31
C PRO A 177 87.79 -0.99 -1.27
N PHE A 178 88.01 0.03 -0.43
CA PHE A 178 87.01 1.12 -0.29
C PHE A 178 86.91 2.01 -1.54
N LEU A 179 88.06 2.29 -2.16
CA LEU A 179 88.15 3.03 -3.42
C LEU A 179 87.69 2.20 -4.62
N SER A 180 87.85 0.87 -4.55
CA SER A 180 87.32 -0.03 -5.57
C SER A 180 85.79 -0.04 -5.58
N VAL A 181 85.14 0.08 -4.41
CA VAL A 181 83.68 0.21 -4.31
C VAL A 181 83.23 1.57 -4.83
N ALA A 182 83.92 2.66 -4.47
CA ALA A 182 83.60 4.00 -4.97
C ALA A 182 83.65 4.07 -6.50
N ARG A 183 84.70 3.54 -7.13
CA ARG A 183 84.80 3.44 -8.60
C ARG A 183 83.74 2.53 -9.20
N ALA A 184 83.50 1.36 -8.61
CA ALA A 184 82.50 0.43 -9.12
C ALA A 184 81.09 1.05 -9.12
N LEU A 185 80.78 1.90 -8.14
CA LEU A 185 79.51 2.63 -8.08
C LEU A 185 79.39 3.74 -9.15
N GLU A 186 80.49 4.41 -9.49
CA GLU A 186 80.57 5.45 -10.53
C GLU A 186 80.50 4.85 -11.96
N GLU A 187 80.95 3.60 -12.14
CA GLU A 187 80.93 2.89 -13.43
C GLU A 187 79.61 2.17 -13.72
N LEU A 188 78.75 1.97 -12.71
CA LEU A 188 77.39 1.41 -12.91
C LEU A 188 76.52 2.41 -13.69
N PRO A 189 75.81 1.96 -14.75
CA PRO A 189 74.96 2.85 -15.55
C PRO A 189 73.89 3.53 -14.69
N GLU A 190 73.66 4.82 -14.93
CA GLU A 190 72.45 5.49 -14.48
C GLU A 190 71.29 4.97 -15.36
N GLU A 191 70.60 3.93 -14.89
CA GLU A 191 69.40 3.44 -15.56
C GLU A 191 68.30 4.50 -15.49
N ASP A 192 67.84 4.98 -16.65
CA ASP A 192 66.89 6.08 -16.88
C ASP A 192 65.92 6.34 -15.72
N GLU A 193 65.93 7.57 -15.21
CA GLU A 193 65.06 8.11 -14.16
C GLU A 193 63.63 8.36 -14.69
N GLU A 194 62.92 7.33 -15.16
CA GLU A 194 61.47 7.42 -15.36
C GLU A 194 60.74 6.58 -14.32
N ALA A 195 60.75 7.05 -13.06
CA ALA A 195 59.78 6.70 -12.02
C ALA A 195 59.93 7.65 -10.82
N GLU A 196 59.74 8.94 -11.07
CA GLU A 196 59.23 9.86 -10.06
C GLU A 196 57.73 9.57 -9.90
N ASP A 197 57.40 8.68 -8.98
CA ASP A 197 56.08 8.65 -8.35
C ASP A 197 56.31 8.72 -6.85
N ASP A 198 56.60 9.94 -6.40
CA ASP A 198 56.48 10.36 -5.00
C ASP A 198 55.00 10.22 -4.61
N ALA A 199 54.65 9.09 -4.03
CA ALA A 199 53.41 8.91 -3.29
C ALA A 199 53.72 8.32 -1.90
N ASP A 200 54.44 9.09 -1.09
CA ASP A 200 54.33 9.01 0.36
C ASP A 200 53.64 10.27 0.88
N GLU A 201 52.41 10.12 1.37
CA GLU A 201 51.94 10.67 2.64
C GLU A 201 50.41 10.53 2.74
N GLY A 202 49.99 9.79 3.75
CA GLY A 202 48.93 10.29 4.63
C GLY A 202 47.50 9.87 4.31
N ALA A 203 47.07 8.81 4.99
CA ALA A 203 45.68 8.60 5.33
C ALA A 203 45.05 9.86 5.97
N LEU A 204 44.00 10.39 5.36
CA LEU A 204 42.99 11.18 6.04
C LEU A 204 41.64 10.54 5.73
N GLY A 205 41.16 9.76 6.69
CA GLY A 205 39.74 9.48 6.80
C GLY A 205 39.01 10.79 7.03
N ASP A 206 38.26 11.23 6.03
CA ASP A 206 37.21 12.21 6.22
C ASP A 206 35.91 11.45 6.54
N ASP A 207 35.60 11.49 7.83
CA ASP A 207 34.32 11.16 8.42
C ASP A 207 33.22 11.98 7.74
N ALA A 208 32.62 11.41 6.70
CA ALA A 208 31.42 11.96 6.09
C ALA A 208 30.26 11.84 7.09
N THR A 209 30.14 12.86 7.95
CA THR A 209 28.93 13.14 8.72
C THR A 209 27.71 13.11 7.78
N PRO A 210 26.62 12.40 8.13
CA PRO A 210 25.43 12.33 7.28
C PRO A 210 24.70 13.68 7.25
N PRO A 211 24.19 14.15 6.08
CA PRO A 211 23.36 15.35 6.06
C PRO A 211 22.06 15.08 6.79
N SER A 212 21.77 15.98 7.73
CA SER A 212 20.60 15.98 8.61
C SER A 212 19.30 16.00 7.81
N SER A 213 18.34 15.18 8.19
CA SER A 213 16.97 15.20 7.67
C SER A 213 16.32 16.57 7.91
N PRO A 214 15.51 17.10 6.97
CA PRO A 214 14.64 18.23 7.28
C PRO A 214 13.52 17.77 8.23
N LYS A 215 13.39 18.49 9.35
CA LYS A 215 12.21 18.45 10.20
C LYS A 215 11.12 19.34 9.59
N GLN A 216 9.89 18.80 9.63
CA GLN A 216 8.58 19.41 9.35
C GLN A 216 8.21 19.67 7.90
#